data_AF-A0A2I2A708-F1
#
_entry.id   AF-A0A2I2A708-F1
#
_cell.length_a   1.000
_cell.length_b   1.000
_cell.length_c   1.000
_cell.angle_alpha   90.00
_cell.angle_beta   90.00
_cell.angle_gamma   90.00
#
_symmetry.space_group_name_H-M   'P 1'
#
loop_
_entity.id
_entity.type
_entity.pdbx_description
1 polymer ?
#
loop_
_entity_poly.entity_id
_entity_poly.type
_entity_poly.pdbx_seq_one_letter_code
_entity_poly.pdbx_strand_id
1 'polypeptide(L)'
;MRNGRMTFTQKINAFFQRFTSLFQPKPWHWILPIKGHFYYDAELAEAAGWLVIGQELRLSPESDNPYDSQAIQIYLPLAQGNPPALIGYIPYTHSRALTWLLNETHLTAPMTIKLFNGYRQYQRLHLFILIQTHLNLWQRLRLSLLKRPKHRSKNR
;
A
#
# COMPACT_ATOMS: atom_id res chain seq x y z
N MET A 1 10.17 -18.38 -47.86
CA MET A 1 9.75 -18.04 -46.49
C MET A 1 8.27 -18.35 -46.35
N ARG A 2 7.92 -19.48 -45.68
CA ARG A 2 6.52 -19.91 -45.57
C ARG A 2 5.82 -19.08 -44.49
N ASN A 3 4.89 -18.22 -44.91
CA ASN A 3 3.89 -17.60 -44.04
C ASN A 3 3.00 -18.72 -43.45
N GLY A 4 3.33 -19.18 -42.25
CA GLY A 4 2.54 -20.17 -41.53
C GLY A 4 1.16 -19.58 -41.21
N ARG A 5 0.13 -19.98 -41.95
CA ARG A 5 -1.26 -19.69 -41.59
C ARG A 5 -1.56 -20.40 -40.28
N MET A 6 -1.74 -19.62 -39.21
CA MET A 6 -2.20 -20.17 -37.92
C MET A 6 -3.50 -20.93 -38.11
N THR A 7 -3.57 -22.13 -37.54
CA THR A 7 -4.79 -22.94 -37.54
C THR A 7 -5.90 -22.24 -36.74
N PHE A 8 -7.15 -22.56 -37.03
CA PHE A 8 -8.31 -22.00 -36.32
C PHE A 8 -8.22 -22.24 -34.80
N THR A 9 -7.75 -23.42 -34.39
CA THR A 9 -7.50 -23.75 -32.98
C THR A 9 -6.41 -22.89 -32.35
N GLN A 10 -5.32 -22.58 -33.08
CA GLN A 10 -4.28 -21.65 -32.59
C GLN A 10 -4.80 -20.22 -32.43
N LYS A 11 -5.68 -19.76 -33.34
CA LYS A 11 -6.31 -18.44 -33.23
C LYS A 11 -7.25 -18.35 -32.03
N ILE A 12 -8.07 -19.39 -31.81
CA ILE A 12 -8.95 -19.49 -30.63
C ILE A 12 -8.12 -19.48 -29.36
N ASN A 13 -7.07 -20.31 -29.29
CA ASN A 13 -6.24 -20.40 -28.10
C ASN A 13 -5.49 -19.09 -27.83
N ALA A 14 -4.96 -18.42 -28.87
CA ALA A 14 -4.36 -17.09 -28.75
C ALA A 14 -5.37 -16.02 -28.31
N PHE A 15 -6.61 -16.08 -28.78
CA PHE A 15 -7.69 -15.20 -28.33
C PHE A 15 -8.02 -15.42 -26.85
N PHE A 16 -8.18 -16.68 -26.42
CA PHE A 16 -8.42 -17.01 -25.01
C PHE A 16 -7.24 -16.65 -24.11
N GLN A 17 -6.00 -16.88 -24.52
CA GLN A 17 -4.80 -16.45 -23.80
C GLN A 17 -4.75 -14.93 -23.66
N ARG A 18 -5.05 -14.20 -24.73
CA ARG A 18 -5.10 -12.73 -24.70
C ARG A 18 -6.23 -12.23 -23.81
N PHE A 19 -7.39 -12.86 -23.84
CA PHE A 19 -8.52 -12.52 -22.98
C PHE A 19 -8.23 -12.81 -21.50
N THR A 20 -7.70 -13.99 -21.19
CA THR A 20 -7.35 -14.39 -19.82
C THR A 20 -6.18 -13.57 -19.25
N SER A 21 -5.24 -13.11 -20.08
CA SER A 21 -4.15 -12.20 -19.67
C SER A 21 -4.64 -10.85 -19.10
N LEU A 22 -5.86 -10.42 -19.43
CA LEU A 22 -6.47 -9.22 -18.87
C LEU A 22 -6.89 -9.41 -17.40
N PHE A 23 -7.15 -10.66 -17.01
CA PHE A 23 -7.56 -11.04 -15.66
C PHE A 23 -6.40 -11.57 -14.82
N GLN A 24 -5.23 -11.79 -15.42
CA GLN A 24 -4.03 -12.15 -14.67
C GLN A 24 -3.65 -11.03 -13.70
N PRO A 25 -3.39 -11.35 -12.42
CA PRO A 25 -2.92 -10.40 -11.43
C PRO A 25 -1.61 -9.75 -11.88
N LYS A 26 -1.59 -8.42 -11.95
CA LYS A 26 -0.41 -7.64 -12.38
C LYS A 26 0.21 -6.94 -11.17
N PRO A 27 1.54 -6.78 -11.14
CA PRO A 27 2.21 -6.04 -10.07
C PRO A 27 1.64 -4.63 -9.97
N TRP A 28 1.34 -4.24 -8.75
CA TRP A 28 0.79 -2.94 -8.40
C TRP A 28 1.57 -2.42 -7.20
N HIS A 29 1.83 -1.12 -7.20
CA HIS A 29 2.51 -0.47 -6.10
C HIS A 29 1.91 0.89 -5.81
N TRP A 30 2.10 1.34 -4.57
CA TRP A 30 1.69 2.66 -4.12
C TRP A 30 2.74 3.26 -3.21
N ILE A 31 3.13 4.50 -3.48
CA ILE A 31 3.98 5.29 -2.59
C ILE A 31 3.09 6.28 -1.84
N LEU A 32 3.12 6.23 -0.51
CA LEU A 32 2.29 7.06 0.36
C LEU A 32 3.14 7.75 1.43
N PRO A 33 2.84 9.02 1.78
CA PRO A 33 3.45 9.64 2.94
C PRO A 33 2.88 9.04 4.23
N ILE A 34 3.73 8.87 5.24
CA ILE A 34 3.30 8.56 6.61
C ILE A 34 2.75 9.85 7.25
N LYS A 35 1.54 9.80 7.78
CA LYS A 35 0.90 10.93 8.49
C LYS A 35 1.01 10.76 10.00
N GLY A 36 1.00 11.88 10.72
CA GLY A 36 1.04 11.88 12.18
C GLY A 36 2.36 11.47 12.80
N HIS A 37 3.42 11.20 12.02
CA HIS A 37 4.73 10.74 12.50
C HIS A 37 5.34 11.63 13.60
N PHE A 38 5.04 12.93 13.61
CA PHE A 38 5.49 13.88 14.63
C PHE A 38 4.95 13.56 16.04
N TYR A 39 3.79 12.92 16.14
CA TYR A 39 3.12 12.65 17.42
C TYR A 39 3.48 11.29 18.02
N TYR A 40 4.33 10.51 17.36
CA TYR A 40 4.64 9.14 17.74
C TYR A 40 6.16 8.89 17.71
N ASP A 41 6.56 7.62 17.74
CA ASP A 41 7.94 7.19 17.93
C ASP A 41 8.83 7.43 16.69
N ALA A 42 8.36 8.11 15.65
CA ALA A 42 9.11 8.26 14.40
C ALA A 42 10.40 9.08 14.58
N GLU A 43 10.36 10.16 15.36
CA GLU A 43 11.55 10.97 15.63
C GLU A 43 12.55 10.23 16.53
N LEU A 44 12.06 9.47 17.51
CA LEU A 44 12.88 8.61 18.36
C LEU A 44 13.53 7.48 17.54
N ALA A 45 12.77 6.84 16.66
CA ALA A 45 13.25 5.79 15.78
C ALA A 45 14.29 6.31 14.77
N GLU A 46 14.15 7.55 14.29
CA GLU A 46 15.16 8.21 13.48
C GLU A 46 16.44 8.48 14.28
N ALA A 47 16.31 9.08 15.47
CA ALA A 47 17.43 9.40 16.34
C ALA A 47 18.21 8.17 16.81
N ALA A 48 17.50 7.05 17.03
CA ALA A 48 18.09 5.76 17.38
C ALA A 48 18.64 4.98 16.17
N GLY A 49 18.50 5.50 14.95
CA GLY A 49 18.98 4.85 13.73
C GLY A 49 18.19 3.60 13.32
N TRP A 50 16.96 3.44 13.80
CA TRP A 50 16.10 2.28 13.51
C TRP A 50 15.36 2.37 12.18
N LEU A 51 15.26 3.57 11.59
CA LEU A 51 14.61 3.77 10.30
C LEU A 51 15.54 3.42 9.14
N VAL A 52 15.49 2.16 8.69
CA VAL A 52 16.28 1.68 7.55
C VAL A 52 15.44 1.64 6.27
N ILE A 53 15.89 2.31 5.22
CA ILE A 53 15.21 2.27 3.91
C ILE A 53 15.20 0.84 3.37
N GLY A 54 14.03 0.41 2.88
CA GLY A 54 13.78 -0.95 2.40
C GLY A 54 13.29 -1.92 3.49
N GLN A 55 13.36 -1.53 4.77
CA GLN A 55 12.86 -2.35 5.87
C GLN A 55 11.36 -2.55 5.79
N GLU A 56 10.91 -3.76 6.15
CA GLU A 56 9.51 -4.12 6.20
C GLU A 56 8.79 -3.46 7.38
N LEU A 57 7.60 -2.94 7.13
CA LEU A 57 6.73 -2.30 8.11
C LEU A 57 5.45 -3.12 8.27
N ARG A 58 4.80 -2.99 9.43
CA ARG A 58 3.52 -3.65 9.70
C ARG A 58 2.38 -2.64 9.67
N LEU A 59 1.26 -3.05 9.08
CA LEU A 59 0.03 -2.29 9.12
C LEU A 59 -0.92 -2.91 10.15
N SER A 60 -1.54 -2.06 10.96
CA SER A 60 -2.58 -2.49 11.91
C SER A 60 -3.84 -1.64 11.72
N PRO A 61 -4.98 -2.23 11.29
CA PRO A 61 -6.25 -1.53 11.30
C PRO A 61 -6.65 -1.13 12.74
N GLU A 62 -7.21 0.07 12.88
CA GLU A 62 -7.73 0.61 14.16
C GLU A 62 -9.21 0.99 13.96
N SER A 63 -10.10 0.00 14.14
CA SER A 63 -11.53 0.15 13.83
C SER A 63 -12.30 0.99 14.84
N ASP A 64 -11.77 1.11 16.05
CA ASP A 64 -12.30 1.87 17.19
C ASP A 64 -11.79 3.33 17.23
N ASN A 65 -11.02 3.75 16.22
CA ASN A 65 -10.56 5.13 16.13
C ASN A 65 -11.74 6.11 16.06
N PRO A 66 -11.81 7.12 16.95
CA PRO A 66 -12.97 8.01 17.05
C PRO A 66 -13.15 8.96 15.85
N TYR A 67 -12.12 9.11 15.00
CA TYR A 67 -12.13 10.04 13.86
C TYR A 67 -12.27 9.33 12.50
N ASP A 68 -11.71 8.13 12.35
CA ASP A 68 -11.81 7.32 11.13
C ASP A 68 -11.81 5.84 11.48
N SER A 69 -12.97 5.18 11.41
CA SER A 69 -13.10 3.73 11.65
C SER A 69 -12.33 2.85 10.64
N GLN A 70 -11.71 3.47 9.63
CA GLN A 70 -10.83 2.80 8.68
C GLN A 70 -9.38 3.22 8.85
N ALA A 71 -9.02 3.84 9.98
CA ALA A 71 -7.66 4.21 10.30
C ALA A 71 -6.73 2.98 10.26
N ILE A 72 -5.51 3.20 9.76
CA ILE A 72 -4.48 2.17 9.69
C ILE A 72 -3.20 2.76 10.24
N GLN A 73 -2.74 2.16 11.33
CA GLN A 73 -1.47 2.43 11.98
C GLN A 73 -0.33 1.76 11.21
N ILE A 74 0.84 2.39 11.24
CA ILE A 74 2.07 1.92 10.61
C ILE A 74 3.10 1.70 11.72
N TYR A 75 3.52 0.44 11.88
CA TYR A 75 4.47 0.03 12.90
C TYR A 75 5.81 -0.35 12.29
N LEU A 76 6.88 0.11 12.93
CA LEU A 76 8.24 -0.34 12.71
C LEU A 76 8.51 -1.55 13.61
N PRO A 77 8.73 -2.76 13.05
CA PRO A 77 9.12 -3.91 13.85
C PRO A 77 10.55 -3.71 14.36
N LEU A 78 10.73 -3.71 15.67
CA LEU A 78 12.03 -3.66 16.32
C LEU A 78 12.52 -5.08 16.65
N ALA A 79 13.85 -5.26 16.64
CA ALA A 79 14.44 -6.55 16.98
C ALA A 79 14.38 -6.81 18.50
N GLN A 80 14.36 -8.11 18.85
CA GLN A 80 14.64 -8.70 20.17
C GLN A 80 14.04 -7.94 21.37
N GLY A 81 12.79 -8.29 21.75
CA GLY A 81 12.18 -7.90 23.01
C GLY A 81 11.62 -6.47 23.06
N ASN A 82 11.97 -5.62 22.10
CA ASN A 82 11.41 -4.28 22.02
C ASN A 82 9.99 -4.29 21.42
N PRO A 83 9.04 -3.53 21.99
CA PRO A 83 7.74 -3.36 21.37
C PRO A 83 7.90 -2.68 19.99
N PRO A 84 7.05 -3.02 19.01
CA PRO A 84 7.06 -2.33 17.73
C PRO A 84 6.76 -0.85 17.93
N ALA A 85 7.51 0.02 17.26
CA ALA A 85 7.35 1.46 17.36
C ALA A 85 6.23 1.94 16.41
N LEU A 86 5.28 2.71 16.93
CA LEU A 86 4.25 3.32 16.08
C LEU A 86 4.88 4.53 15.40
N ILE A 87 5.02 4.49 14.07
CA ILE A 87 5.66 5.58 13.31
C ILE A 87 4.67 6.49 12.59
N GLY A 88 3.36 6.17 12.67
CA GLY A 88 2.29 7.03 12.19
C GLY A 88 1.16 6.25 11.54
N TYR A 89 0.46 6.91 10.62
CA TYR A 89 -0.78 6.44 10.01
C TYR A 89 -0.76 6.56 8.49
N ILE A 90 -1.56 5.72 7.84
CA ILE A 90 -1.92 5.85 6.44
C ILE A 90 -2.77 7.12 6.25
N PRO A 91 -2.55 7.91 5.18
CA PRO A 91 -3.38 9.08 4.92
C PRO A 91 -4.87 8.73 4.81
N TYR A 92 -5.72 9.55 5.43
CA TYR A 92 -7.19 9.39 5.41
C TYR A 92 -7.78 9.16 4.02
N THR A 93 -7.22 9.80 2.98
CA THR A 93 -7.69 9.66 1.59
C THR A 93 -7.55 8.24 1.04
N HIS A 94 -6.66 7.45 1.62
CA HIS A 94 -6.27 6.12 1.18
C HIS A 94 -6.62 5.02 2.18
N SER A 95 -6.94 5.38 3.43
CA SER A 95 -7.24 4.46 4.53
C SER A 95 -8.33 3.46 4.13
N ARG A 96 -9.49 3.93 3.62
CA ARG A 96 -10.58 3.07 3.11
C ARG A 96 -10.16 2.06 2.05
N ALA A 97 -9.40 2.50 1.06
CA ALA A 97 -8.96 1.66 -0.04
C ALA A 97 -8.02 0.56 0.49
N LEU A 98 -7.15 0.90 1.43
CA LEU A 98 -6.19 -0.02 2.02
C LEU A 98 -6.84 -0.95 3.05
N THR A 99 -7.82 -0.49 3.84
CA THR A 99 -8.59 -1.36 4.74
C THR A 99 -9.34 -2.42 3.95
N TRP A 100 -9.96 -2.03 2.83
CA TRP A 100 -10.58 -3.00 1.92
C TRP A 100 -9.55 -4.01 1.39
N LEU A 101 -8.36 -3.54 0.99
CA LEU A 101 -7.30 -4.42 0.50
C LEU A 101 -6.78 -5.39 1.57
N LEU A 102 -6.64 -4.95 2.82
CA LEU A 102 -6.17 -5.76 3.95
C LEU A 102 -7.19 -6.82 4.36
N ASN A 103 -8.49 -6.53 4.21
CA ASN A 103 -9.56 -7.47 4.51
C ASN A 103 -9.86 -8.46 3.37
N GLU A 104 -9.25 -8.26 2.19
CA GLU A 104 -9.48 -9.11 1.03
C GLU A 104 -8.71 -10.43 1.15
N THR A 105 -9.44 -11.54 1.30
CA THR A 105 -8.87 -12.88 1.49
C THR A 105 -8.21 -13.47 0.23
N HIS A 106 -8.47 -12.88 -0.95
CA HIS A 106 -8.08 -13.44 -2.25
C HIS A 106 -6.98 -12.65 -2.95
N LEU A 107 -6.06 -12.04 -2.21
CA LEU A 107 -4.84 -11.49 -2.81
C LEU A 107 -3.99 -12.63 -3.37
N THR A 108 -3.61 -12.52 -4.64
CA THR A 108 -2.80 -13.54 -5.33
C THR A 108 -1.37 -13.61 -4.78
N ALA A 109 -0.89 -12.52 -4.21
CA ALA A 109 0.40 -12.44 -3.55
C ALA A 109 0.26 -11.65 -2.24
N PRO A 110 1.03 -12.00 -1.20
CA PRO A 110 1.05 -11.22 0.04
C PRO A 110 1.42 -9.78 -0.27
N MET A 111 0.74 -8.82 0.36
CA MET A 111 1.14 -7.43 0.24
C MET A 111 2.35 -7.17 1.13
N THR A 112 3.33 -6.49 0.55
CA THR A 112 4.55 -6.09 1.24
C THR A 112 4.51 -4.58 1.46
N ILE A 113 4.93 -4.15 2.65
CA ILE A 113 4.98 -2.74 3.01
C ILE A 113 6.39 -2.44 3.47
N LYS A 114 7.04 -1.49 2.83
CA LYS A 114 8.43 -1.13 3.13
C LYS A 114 8.57 0.36 3.37
N LEU A 115 9.51 0.73 4.23
CA LEU A 115 9.99 2.10 4.30
C LEU A 115 10.69 2.42 2.97
N PHE A 116 10.20 3.41 2.23
CA PHE A 116 10.69 3.71 0.89
C PHE A 116 11.68 4.87 0.87
N ASN A 117 11.35 5.95 1.57
CA ASN A 117 12.20 7.13 1.62
C ASN A 117 11.93 7.93 2.90
N GLY A 118 12.90 8.73 3.32
CA GLY A 118 12.81 9.64 4.45
C GLY A 118 13.70 10.87 4.23
N TYR A 119 13.23 12.06 4.58
CA TYR A 119 14.06 13.26 4.61
C TYR A 119 13.62 14.22 5.70
N ARG A 120 14.50 15.14 6.10
CA ARG A 120 14.15 16.26 6.98
C ARG A 120 14.01 17.55 6.20
N GLN A 121 12.97 18.32 6.49
CA GLN A 121 12.76 19.67 5.97
C GLN A 121 12.29 20.58 7.11
N TYR A 122 13.02 21.65 7.39
CA TYR A 122 12.75 22.59 8.49
C TYR A 122 12.48 21.88 9.83
N GLN A 123 13.40 20.99 10.23
CA GLN A 123 13.31 20.14 11.42
C GLN A 123 12.21 19.06 11.40
N ARG A 124 11.32 19.04 10.41
CA ARG A 124 10.27 18.03 10.31
C ARG A 124 10.76 16.81 9.53
N LEU A 125 10.60 15.64 10.12
CA LEU A 125 10.83 14.35 9.46
C LEU A 125 9.69 14.07 8.47
N HIS A 126 10.01 13.64 7.26
CA HIS A 126 9.04 13.22 6.25
C HIS A 126 9.35 11.79 5.83
N LEU A 127 8.43 10.86 6.10
CA LEU A 127 8.59 9.45 5.75
C LEU A 127 7.60 9.02 4.67
N PHE A 128 8.03 8.09 3.83
CA PHE A 128 7.24 7.50 2.76
C PHE A 128 7.32 5.99 2.82
N ILE A 129 6.19 5.33 2.60
CA ILE A 129 6.12 3.88 2.46
C ILE A 129 5.86 3.50 1.01
N LEU A 130 6.31 2.30 0.66
CA LEU A 130 5.99 1.60 -0.57
C LEU A 130 5.14 0.37 -0.21
N ILE A 131 3.93 0.32 -0.74
CA ILE A 131 3.03 -0.84 -0.66
C ILE A 131 3.11 -1.56 -2.00
N GLN A 132 3.35 -2.87 -2.01
CA GLN A 132 3.42 -3.68 -3.23
C GLN A 132 2.58 -4.94 -3.11
N THR A 133 1.82 -5.27 -4.15
CA THR A 133 1.07 -6.53 -4.26
C THR A 133 0.73 -6.83 -5.72
N HIS A 134 0.03 -7.94 -5.97
CA HIS A 134 -0.49 -8.31 -7.28
C HIS A 134 -2.01 -8.16 -7.27
N LEU A 135 -2.51 -7.32 -8.18
CA LEU A 135 -3.94 -7.04 -8.29
C LEU A 135 -4.47 -7.44 -9.66
N ASN A 136 -5.61 -8.12 -9.66
CA ASN A 136 -6.40 -8.33 -10.87
C ASN A 136 -7.13 -7.04 -11.28
N LEU A 137 -7.77 -7.06 -12.45
CA LEU A 137 -8.45 -5.89 -13.01
C LEU A 137 -9.58 -5.38 -12.11
N TRP A 138 -10.38 -6.27 -11.53
CA TRP A 138 -11.48 -5.91 -10.64
C TRP A 138 -11.01 -5.22 -9.37
N GLN A 139 -9.95 -5.74 -8.75
CA GLN A 139 -9.34 -5.15 -7.56
C GLN A 139 -8.80 -3.75 -7.87
N ARG A 140 -8.16 -3.55 -9.04
CA ARG A 140 -7.69 -2.23 -9.48
C ARG A 140 -8.84 -1.24 -9.70
N LEU A 141 -9.90 -1.67 -10.37
CA LEU A 141 -11.10 -0.86 -10.58
C LEU A 141 -11.73 -0.49 -9.24
N ARG A 142 -11.89 -1.46 -8.33
CA ARG A 142 -12.44 -1.22 -6.99
C ARG A 142 -11.62 -0.21 -6.20
N LEU A 143 -10.28 -0.33 -6.19
CA LEU A 143 -9.41 0.64 -5.54
C LEU A 143 -9.59 2.06 -6.09
N SER A 144 -9.79 2.21 -7.40
CA SER A 144 -10.01 3.53 -8.00
C SER A 144 -11.28 4.22 -7.50
N LEU A 145 -12.32 3.42 -7.20
CA LEU A 145 -13.61 3.89 -6.69
C LEU A 145 -13.58 4.18 -5.18
N LEU A 146 -12.65 3.60 -4.44
CA LEU A 146 -12.53 3.75 -2.99
C LEU A 146 -11.69 4.96 -2.56
N LYS A 147 -11.10 5.70 -3.50
CA LYS A 147 -10.37 6.94 -3.19
C LYS A 147 -11.33 7.96 -2.60
N ARG A 148 -11.10 8.34 -1.35
CA ARG A 148 -11.90 9.39 -0.70
C ARG A 148 -11.53 10.75 -1.32
N PRO A 149 -12.50 11.68 -1.47
CA PRO A 149 -12.19 13.04 -1.87
C PRO A 149 -11.23 13.66 -0.85
N LYS A 150 -10.32 14.51 -1.33
CA LYS A 150 -9.45 15.29 -0.45
C LYS A 150 -10.35 16.13 0.45
N HIS A 151 -10.32 15.90 1.76
CA HIS A 151 -11.14 16.65 2.70
C HIS A 151 -10.79 18.14 2.52
N ARG A 152 -11.73 18.93 1.98
CA ARG A 152 -11.61 20.39 2.03
C ARG A 152 -11.81 20.72 3.50
N SER A 153 -10.75 21.16 4.17
CA SER A 153 -10.91 21.85 5.44
C SER A 153 -11.89 22.99 5.18
N LYS A 154 -13.10 22.92 5.76
CA LYS A 154 -13.91 24.12 5.90
C LYS A 154 -13.17 24.94 6.95
N ASN A 155 -12.44 25.95 6.50
CA ASN A 155 -11.93 27.01 7.38
C ASN A 155 -13.14 27.50 8.19
N ARG A 156 -13.11 27.24 9.49
CA ARG A 156 -13.93 27.96 10.47
C ARG A 156 -13.19 29.23 10.83
#